data_AF-A0A960IZA0-F1
#
_entry.id   AF-A0A960IZA0-F1
#
_cell.length_a   1.000
_cell.length_b   1.000
_cell.length_c   1.000
_cell.angle_alpha   90.00
_cell.angle_beta   90.00
_cell.angle_gamma   90.00
#
_symmetry.space_group_name_H-M   'P 1'
#
loop_
_entity.id
_entity.type
_entity.pdbx_description
1 polymer ?
#
loop_
_entity_poly.entity_id
_entity_poly.type
_entity_poly.pdbx_seq_one_letter_code
_entity_poly.pdbx_strand_id
1 'polypeptide(L)' 'DRYGRLLAYVYRVDDGLFVNRSLAEDGYADALDIAPNGAHAAELARAVADARSAGLGLWGACGGPDVPAR' A
#
# COMPACT_ATOMS: atom_id res chain seq x y z
N ASP A 1 -12.29 -8.20 9.38
CA ASP A 1 -11.73 -7.36 10.46
C ASP A 1 -12.77 -7.22 11.57
N ARG A 2 -12.50 -6.42 12.60
CA ARG A 2 -13.44 -6.19 13.72
C ARG A 2 -14.78 -5.55 13.33
N TYR A 3 -14.91 -5.07 12.09
CA TYR A 3 -16.10 -4.43 11.55
C TYR A 3 -16.85 -5.32 10.54
N GLY A 4 -16.47 -6.59 10.42
CA GLY A 4 -17.10 -7.55 9.50
C GLY A 4 -16.68 -7.38 8.03
N ARG A 5 -15.67 -6.56 7.74
CA ARG A 5 -15.14 -6.42 6.37
C ARG A 5 -14.15 -7.53 6.07
N LEU A 6 -14.15 -8.04 4.84
CA LEU A 6 -13.10 -8.92 4.35
C LEU A 6 -11.85 -8.09 4.03
N LEU A 7 -10.70 -8.47 4.57
CA LEU A 7 -9.41 -7.91 4.19
C LEU A 7 -8.74 -8.89 3.23
N ALA A 8 -8.63 -8.53 1.96
CA ALA A 8 -8.13 -9.40 0.90
C ALA A 8 -7.01 -8.74 0.09
N TYR A 9 -6.17 -9.58 -0.50
CA TYR A 9 -5.20 -9.21 -1.52
C TYR A 9 -5.85 -9.34 -2.89
N VAL A 10 -5.78 -8.29 -3.71
CA VAL A 10 -6.50 -8.24 -4.99
C VAL A 10 -5.53 -8.44 -6.14
N TYR A 11 -5.83 -9.42 -6.98
CA TYR A 11 -5.08 -9.72 -8.19
C TYR A 11 -5.98 -9.52 -9.40
N ARG A 12 -5.52 -8.74 -10.37
CA ARG A 12 -6.16 -8.63 -11.69
C ARG A 12 -5.65 -9.78 -12.55
N VAL A 13 -6.57 -10.60 -13.05
CA VAL A 13 -6.23 -11.85 -13.75
C VAL A 13 -5.61 -11.58 -15.11
N ASP A 14 -6.14 -10.60 -15.85
CA ASP A 14 -5.83 -10.35 -17.26
C ASP A 14 -4.35 -10.04 -17.51
N ASP A 15 -3.66 -9.44 -16.53
CA ASP A 15 -2.25 -9.05 -16.59
C ASP A 15 -1.44 -9.46 -15.36
N GLY A 16 -2.04 -10.20 -14.43
CA GLY A 16 -1.38 -10.63 -13.20
C GLY A 16 -1.06 -9.51 -12.21
N LEU A 17 -1.66 -8.32 -12.34
CA LEU A 17 -1.37 -7.20 -11.46
C LEU A 17 -1.75 -7.51 -10.02
N PHE A 18 -0.78 -7.49 -9.12
CA PHE A 18 -1.03 -7.43 -7.68
C PHE A 18 -1.32 -5.98 -7.28
N VAL A 19 -2.61 -5.66 -7.12
CA VAL A 19 -3.08 -4.27 -6.94
C VAL A 19 -2.50 -3.63 -5.67
N ASN A 20 -2.46 -4.36 -4.55
CA ASN A 20 -1.95 -3.82 -3.30
C ASN A 20 -0.48 -3.38 -3.42
N ARG A 21 0.34 -4.15 -4.14
CA ARG A 21 1.76 -3.83 -4.34
C ARG A 21 1.94 -2.65 -5.28
N SER A 22 1.21 -2.61 -6.39
CA SER A 22 1.27 -1.48 -7.33
C SER A 22 0.91 -0.16 -6.64
N LEU A 23 -0.12 -0.13 -5.79
CA LEU A 23 -0.45 1.07 -5.02
C LEU A 23 0.68 1.49 -4.08
N ALA A 24 1.39 0.54 -3.46
CA ALA A 24 2.52 0.83 -2.58
C ALA A 24 3.75 1.31 -3.36
N GLU A 25 4.09 0.65 -4.47
CA GLU A 25 5.23 0.98 -5.35
C GLU A 25 5.09 2.38 -5.95
N ASP A 26 3.88 2.76 -6.36
CA ASP A 26 3.61 4.09 -6.94
C ASP A 26 3.43 5.19 -5.88
N GLY A 27 3.50 4.84 -4.59
CA GLY A 27 3.36 5.78 -3.48
C GLY A 27 1.93 6.29 -3.27
N TYR A 28 0.92 5.49 -3.63
CA TYR A 28 -0.50 5.81 -3.43
C TYR A 28 -1.10 5.21 -2.15
N ALA A 29 -0.36 4.35 -1.46
CA ALA A 29 -0.80 3.72 -0.22
C ALA A 29 0.29 3.72 0.87
N ASP A 30 -0.15 3.67 2.12
CA ASP A 30 0.67 3.29 3.27
C ASP A 30 0.34 1.85 3.68
N ALA A 31 1.24 1.21 4.44
CA ALA A 31 1.10 -0.17 4.87
C ALA A 31 0.46 -0.25 6.27
N LEU A 32 -0.66 -0.97 6.37
CA LEU A 32 -1.28 -1.33 7.65
C LEU A 32 -1.40 -2.85 7.75
N ASP A 33 -0.62 -3.46 8.64
CA ASP A 33 -0.66 -4.90 8.91
C ASP A 33 -1.71 -5.22 9.99
N ILE A 34 -2.64 -6.12 9.67
CA ILE A 34 -3.74 -6.53 10.55
C ILE A 34 -3.76 -8.06 10.62
N ALA A 35 -3.34 -8.59 11.76
CA ALA A 35 -3.38 -10.02 12.03
C ALA A 35 -4.82 -10.60 11.92
N PRO A 36 -4.97 -11.87 11.49
CA PRO A 36 -3.90 -12.81 11.14
C PRO A 36 -3.41 -12.70 9.67
N ASN A 37 -3.91 -11.74 8.89
CA ASN A 37 -3.63 -11.66 7.45
C ASN A 37 -2.33 -10.88 7.16
N GLY A 38 -1.19 -11.51 7.45
CA GLY A 38 0.15 -10.89 7.31
C GLY A 38 0.99 -11.44 6.15
N ALA A 39 0.41 -12.21 5.22
CA ALA A 39 1.18 -12.96 4.21
C ALA A 39 2.10 -12.07 3.34
N HIS A 40 1.68 -10.82 3.06
CA HIS A 40 2.44 -9.85 2.26
C HIS A 40 2.93 -8.65 3.07
N ALA A 41 2.89 -8.69 4.41
CA ALA A 41 3.20 -7.53 5.25
C ALA A 41 4.61 -6.97 5.00
N ALA A 42 5.62 -7.85 4.92
CA ALA A 42 7.00 -7.46 4.68
C ALA A 42 7.21 -6.89 3.26
N GLU A 43 6.59 -7.50 2.24
CA GLU A 43 6.68 -7.04 0.85
C GLU A 43 6.09 -5.63 0.69
N LEU A 44 4.90 -5.40 1.23
CA LEU A 44 4.22 -4.11 1.14
C LEU A 44 4.92 -3.02 1.96
N ALA A 45 5.40 -3.36 3.17
CA ALA A 45 6.18 -2.43 3.99
C ALA A 45 7.46 -1.98 3.28
N ARG A 46 8.12 -2.90 2.56
CA ARG A 46 9.31 -2.57 1.77
C ARG A 46 8.98 -1.65 0.59
N ALA A 47 7.92 -1.95 -0.17
CA ALA A 47 7.48 -1.12 -1.29
C ALA A 47 7.14 0.32 -0.85
N VAL A 48 6.42 0.46 0.28
CA VAL A 48 6.11 1.77 0.87
C VAL A 48 7.37 2.53 1.27
N ALA A 49 8.33 1.86 1.92
CA ALA A 49 9.59 2.48 2.33
C ALA A 49 10.38 3.01 1.11
N ASP A 50 10.42 2.23 0.03
CA ASP A 50 11.10 2.59 -1.21
C ASP A 50 10.41 3.79 -1.88
N ALA A 51 9.07 3.76 -2.03
CA ALA A 51 8.29 4.87 -2.57
C ALA A 51 8.45 6.16 -1.75
N ARG A 52 8.47 6.05 -0.43
CA ARG A 52 8.71 7.17 0.49
C ARG A 52 10.09 7.78 0.29
N SER A 53 11.13 6.95 0.19
CA SER A 53 12.51 7.42 -0.01
C SER A 53 12.69 8.13 -1.36
N ALA A 54 11.94 7.70 -2.38
CA ALA A 54 11.95 8.28 -3.71
C ALA A 54 11.00 9.48 -3.86
N GLY A 55 10.22 9.83 -2.82
CA GLY A 55 9.25 10.93 -2.85
C GLY A 55 8.13 10.71 -3.87
N LEU A 56 7.72 9.45 -4.10
CA LEU A 56 6.65 9.14 -5.05
C LEU A 56 5.27 9.44 -4.47
N GLY A 57 4.28 9.65 -5.35
CA GLY A 57 2.87 9.82 -4.98
C GLY A 57 2.65 10.77 -3.80
N LEU A 58 1.94 10.28 -2.77
CA LEU A 58 1.59 11.04 -1.57
C LEU A 58 2.82 11.54 -0.79
N TRP A 59 3.96 10.86 -0.91
CA TRP A 59 5.19 11.20 -0.18
C TRP A 59 5.85 12.48 -0.71
N GLY A 60 5.78 12.70 -2.04
CA GLY A 60 6.30 13.92 -2.67
C GLY A 60 5.28 15.04 -2.81
N ALA A 61 4.00 14.70 -3.06
CA ALA A 61 2.96 15.70 -3.30
C ALA A 61 2.32 16.23 -2.01
N CYS A 62 2.15 15.37 -1.00
CA CYS A 62 1.42 15.70 0.22
C CYS A 62 2.30 15.76 1.47
N GLY A 63 3.46 15.09 1.46
CA GLY A 63 4.36 15.00 2.62
C GLY A 63 4.06 13.82 3.56
N GLY A 64 3.16 12.91 3.17
CA GLY A 64 2.85 11.70 3.92
C GLY A 64 1.37 11.30 3.87
N PRO A 65 1.02 10.15 4.46
CA PRO A 65 -0.34 9.67 4.54
C PRO A 65 -1.12 10.59 5.46
N ASP A 66 -2.39 10.78 5.16
CA ASP A 66 -3.31 11.66 5.90
C ASP A 66 -2.91 13.16 5.92
N VAL A 67 -1.89 13.56 5.16
CA VAL A 67 -1.54 14.96 4.93
C VAL A 67 -2.20 15.41 3.61
N PRO A 68 -2.90 16.55 3.57
CA PRO A 68 -3.43 17.09 2.33
C PRO A 68 -2.30 17.52 1.38
N ALA A 69 -2.55 17.43 0.07
CA ALA A 69 -1.69 18.03 -0.94
C ALA A 69 -1.59 19.55 -0.72
N ARG A 70 -0.40 20.12 -0.96
CA ARG A 70 -0.18 21.57 -0.91
C ARG A 70 -0.74 22.29 -2.13
#